data_AF-A0A523GMR7-F1
#
_entry.id   AF-A0A523GMR7-F1
#
_cell.length_a   1.000
_cell.length_b   1.000
_cell.length_c   1.000
_cell.angle_alpha   90.00
_cell.angle_beta   90.00
_cell.angle_gamma   90.00
#
_symmetry.space_group_name_H-M   'P 1'
#
loop_
_entity.id
_entity.type
_entity.pdbx_description
1 polymer ?
#
loop_
_entity_poly.entity_id
_entity_poly.type
_entity_poly.pdbx_seq_one_letter_code
_entity_poly.pdbx_strand_id
1 'polypeptide(L)'
;MRTLIKFVSDIVAVILAWWLAYLFRFNFEIPTFYVVSLKETLSWVVPIQAASFFWFGLYREVWRYVSLHDLRSILYAVLTAATAVPLALFMLQILVGVPRSVLLLDPILLLFMLGGSRITYRLWKEKRFFGKKTLKGNPVLVLGAGGAAVRLLKELSRSVEWRIVGLLDDDLTKRSKLLDGVQVLGQITDLPVLAEKLDVSHAIIAMPSATHHERRRALDACSAAGVKALTVPSYDDLISGKITVSQIRNVELDDLLGRNPVALDNEGLYGLLEGKTVLVSGAGGSIGSELCRQITKFRPACLIFFELNEFALYNIEQEFRSRFPEMKMAFIIGDVKDQARLVQIFVQFRPAVVFHAAAYKHVPLMEQENAWQAVLNNVLGTWVIAQTSVKYGVEKFVLISTDKAVNPTNVMGASKRLAEMVCQALQYP
;
A
#
# COMPACT_ATOMS: atom_id res chain seq x y z
N MET A 1 17.04 -25.70 19.60
CA MET A 1 16.01 -26.05 20.60
C MET A 1 14.67 -26.50 19.98
N ARG A 2 14.03 -25.74 19.08
CA ARG A 2 12.70 -26.12 18.52
C ARG A 2 12.69 -27.41 17.68
N THR A 3 13.73 -27.70 16.91
CA THR A 3 13.83 -28.94 16.11
C THR A 3 14.01 -30.18 16.99
N LEU A 4 14.74 -30.05 18.10
CA LEU A 4 14.94 -31.13 19.07
C LEU A 4 13.63 -31.54 19.74
N ILE A 5 12.80 -30.56 20.13
CA ILE A 5 11.48 -30.83 20.73
C ILE A 5 10.56 -31.59 19.75
N LYS A 6 10.60 -31.24 18.46
CA LYS A 6 9.83 -31.96 17.42
C LYS A 6 10.29 -33.39 17.26
N PHE A 7 11.61 -33.59 17.16
CA PHE A 7 12.21 -34.91 17.03
C PHE A 7 11.83 -35.81 18.20
N VAL A 8 11.93 -35.30 19.44
CA VAL A 8 11.51 -36.03 20.64
C VAL A 8 10.01 -36.33 20.61
N SER A 9 9.16 -35.37 20.23
CA SER A 9 7.71 -35.57 20.13
C SER A 9 7.35 -36.63 19.08
N ASP A 10 8.02 -36.63 17.92
CA ASP A 10 7.77 -37.59 16.85
C ASP A 10 8.25 -39.00 17.25
N ILE A 11 9.38 -39.12 17.98
CA ILE A 11 9.81 -40.42 18.55
C ILE A 11 8.81 -40.94 19.57
N VAL A 12 8.30 -40.09 20.46
CA VAL A 12 7.28 -40.49 21.44
C VAL A 12 6.02 -40.97 20.72
N ALA A 13 5.62 -40.31 19.63
CA ALA A 13 4.50 -40.75 18.81
C ALA A 13 4.74 -42.13 18.17
N VAL A 14 5.95 -42.42 17.70
CA VAL A 14 6.33 -43.75 17.19
C VAL A 14 6.17 -44.83 18.28
N ILE A 15 6.73 -44.59 19.46
CA ILE A 15 6.68 -45.57 20.56
C ILE A 15 5.22 -45.82 20.98
N LEU A 16 4.43 -44.75 21.10
CA LEU A 16 3.02 -44.85 21.48
C LEU A 16 2.18 -45.52 20.38
N ALA A 17 2.40 -45.22 19.11
CA ALA A 17 1.68 -45.85 18.00
C ALA A 17 1.92 -47.37 17.98
N TRP A 18 3.18 -47.79 18.12
CA TRP A 18 3.54 -49.21 18.17
C TRP A 18 2.92 -49.92 19.37
N TRP A 19 2.99 -49.29 20.55
CA TRP A 19 2.42 -49.86 21.77
C TRP A 19 0.88 -49.95 21.71
N LEU A 20 0.22 -48.90 21.22
CA LEU A 20 -1.24 -48.88 21.02
C LEU A 20 -1.69 -49.89 19.96
N ALA A 21 -0.91 -50.13 18.91
CA ALA A 21 -1.21 -51.15 17.91
C ALA A 21 -1.27 -52.55 18.53
N TYR A 22 -0.36 -52.87 19.47
CA TYR A 22 -0.43 -54.11 20.24
C TYR A 22 -1.62 -54.14 21.21
N LEU A 23 -1.90 -53.04 21.92
CA LEU A 23 -3.05 -52.97 22.82
C LEU A 23 -4.37 -53.17 22.07
N PHE A 24 -4.59 -52.47 20.96
CA PHE A 24 -5.81 -52.64 20.15
C PHE A 24 -5.90 -54.02 19.50
N ARG A 25 -4.77 -54.63 19.16
CA ARG A 25 -4.77 -56.00 18.63
C ARG A 25 -5.24 -57.04 19.66
N PHE A 26 -4.92 -56.84 20.93
CA PHE A 26 -5.23 -57.79 21.99
C PHE A 26 -6.33 -57.31 22.94
N ASN A 27 -7.20 -56.39 22.50
CA ASN A 27 -8.30 -55.85 23.31
C ASN A 27 -7.84 -55.37 24.70
N PHE A 28 -6.70 -54.69 24.77
CA PHE A 28 -6.04 -54.17 25.97
C PHE A 28 -5.42 -55.21 26.92
N GLU A 29 -5.44 -56.50 26.58
CA GLU A 29 -4.81 -57.58 27.34
C GLU A 29 -3.71 -58.28 26.53
N ILE A 30 -2.49 -57.71 26.54
CA ILE A 30 -1.36 -58.27 25.77
C ILE A 30 -0.84 -59.54 26.45
N PRO A 31 -0.85 -60.71 25.78
CA PRO A 31 -0.28 -61.94 26.34
C PRO A 31 1.23 -61.78 26.60
N THR A 32 1.74 -62.41 27.68
CA THR A 32 3.14 -62.28 28.12
C THR A 32 4.18 -62.58 27.04
N PHE A 33 3.89 -63.55 26.17
CA PHE A 33 4.72 -63.89 25.00
C PHE A 33 4.93 -62.68 24.05
N TYR A 34 3.87 -61.91 23.79
CA TYR A 34 3.93 -60.75 22.89
C TYR A 34 4.54 -59.50 23.54
N VAL A 35 4.60 -59.43 24.88
CA VAL A 35 5.27 -58.32 25.58
C VAL A 35 6.78 -58.33 25.33
N VAL A 36 7.38 -59.52 25.25
CA VAL A 36 8.81 -59.66 24.93
C VAL A 36 9.05 -59.22 23.48
N SER A 37 8.25 -59.73 22.53
CA SER A 37 8.35 -59.35 21.12
C SER A 37 8.12 -57.85 20.90
N LEU A 38 7.21 -57.22 21.65
CA LEU A 38 6.98 -55.78 21.60
C LEU A 38 8.24 -54.98 21.95
N LYS A 39 8.94 -55.36 23.03
CA LYS A 39 10.16 -54.67 23.47
C LYS A 39 11.32 -54.88 22.49
N GLU A 40 11.49 -56.11 22.00
CA GLU A 40 12.54 -56.45 21.02
C GLU A 40 12.34 -55.71 19.70
N THR A 41 11.11 -55.67 19.20
CA THR A 41 10.78 -55.02 17.92
C THR A 41 10.87 -53.50 18.00
N LEU A 42 10.55 -52.91 19.16
CA LEU A 42 10.64 -51.45 19.36
C LEU A 42 12.04 -50.90 19.10
N SER A 43 13.09 -51.66 19.47
CA SER A 43 14.50 -51.31 19.23
C SER A 43 14.84 -51.15 17.75
N TRP A 44 14.08 -51.80 16.86
CA TRP A 44 14.27 -51.74 15.41
C TRP A 44 13.29 -50.77 14.74
N VAL A 45 12.04 -50.74 15.20
CA VAL A 45 10.99 -49.88 14.65
C VAL A 45 11.34 -48.41 14.82
N VAL A 46 11.80 -48.01 16.01
CA VAL A 46 12.10 -46.58 16.31
C VAL A 46 13.19 -46.04 15.38
N PRO A 47 14.37 -46.68 15.21
CA PRO A 47 15.39 -46.20 14.28
C PRO A 47 14.94 -46.17 12.82
N ILE A 48 14.21 -47.17 12.35
CA ILE A 48 13.76 -47.26 10.95
C ILE A 48 12.78 -46.13 10.63
N GLN A 49 11.81 -45.90 11.51
CA GLN A 49 10.82 -44.83 11.33
C GLN A 49 11.47 -43.45 11.48
N ALA A 50 12.39 -43.28 12.44
CA ALA A 50 13.15 -42.03 12.58
C ALA A 50 14.01 -41.73 11.34
N ALA A 51 14.68 -42.74 10.76
CA ALA A 51 15.44 -42.61 9.51
C ALA A 51 14.54 -42.19 8.35
N SER A 52 13.35 -42.78 8.23
CA SER A 52 12.34 -42.37 7.23
C SER A 52 11.97 -40.89 7.40
N PHE A 53 11.71 -40.43 8.63
CA PHE A 53 11.35 -39.03 8.89
C PHE A 53 12.47 -38.06 8.53
N PHE A 54 13.74 -38.43 8.77
CA PHE A 54 14.88 -37.65 8.35
C PHE A 54 15.03 -37.59 6.83
N TRP A 55 14.82 -38.73 6.13
CA TRP A 55 14.94 -38.83 4.68
C TRP A 55 13.91 -37.94 3.96
N PHE A 56 12.66 -37.98 4.42
CA PHE A 56 11.57 -37.16 3.89
C PHE A 56 11.57 -35.72 4.42
N GLY A 57 12.60 -35.33 5.17
CA GLY A 57 12.84 -33.93 5.52
C GLY A 57 11.83 -33.35 6.51
N LEU A 58 11.18 -34.16 7.35
CA LEU A 58 10.18 -33.69 8.33
C LEU A 58 10.74 -32.65 9.32
N TYR A 59 12.08 -32.55 9.41
CA TYR A 59 12.79 -31.62 10.29
C TYR A 59 13.51 -30.47 9.56
N ARG A 60 13.46 -30.41 8.22
CA ARG A 60 14.14 -29.40 7.40
C ARG A 60 13.37 -28.08 7.28
N GLU A 61 12.05 -28.06 7.51
CA GLU A 61 11.25 -26.85 7.35
C GLU A 61 11.12 -25.99 8.63
N VAL A 62 11.47 -24.71 8.49
CA VAL A 62 11.14 -23.64 9.43
C VAL A 62 9.63 -23.41 9.33
N TRP A 63 8.92 -23.55 10.46
CA TRP A 63 7.45 -23.47 10.65
C TRP A 63 6.78 -22.15 10.25
N ARG A 64 7.02 -21.66 9.03
CA ARG A 64 6.48 -20.40 8.54
C ARG A 64 5.27 -20.59 7.65
N TYR A 65 5.12 -21.74 6.97
CA TYR A 65 3.91 -22.08 6.21
C TYR A 65 3.71 -23.60 6.21
N VAL A 66 2.87 -24.12 7.12
CA VAL A 66 2.40 -25.51 7.04
C VAL A 66 1.48 -25.60 5.82
N SER A 67 2.07 -25.95 4.68
CA SER A 67 1.36 -26.08 3.41
C SER A 67 0.84 -27.52 3.24
N LEU A 68 0.05 -27.78 2.20
CA LEU A 68 -0.32 -29.14 1.79
C LEU A 68 0.92 -30.05 1.56
N HIS A 69 2.11 -29.46 1.41
CA HIS A 69 3.38 -30.16 1.31
C HIS A 69 3.74 -30.94 2.59
N ASP A 70 3.53 -30.36 3.78
CA ASP A 70 3.90 -31.01 5.05
C ASP A 70 3.11 -32.30 5.28
N LEU A 71 1.81 -32.27 4.96
CA LEU A 71 0.95 -33.45 5.11
C LEU A 71 1.33 -34.55 4.09
N ARG A 72 1.74 -34.16 2.88
CA ARG A 72 2.26 -35.09 1.87
C ARG A 72 3.59 -35.71 2.31
N SER A 73 4.50 -34.92 2.88
CA SER A 73 5.79 -35.43 3.38
C SER A 73 5.60 -36.44 4.52
N ILE A 74 4.66 -36.18 5.44
CA ILE A 74 4.30 -37.15 6.50
C ILE A 74 3.71 -38.41 5.90
N LEU A 75 2.78 -38.27 4.96
CA LEU A 75 2.13 -39.41 4.31
C LEU A 75 3.18 -40.30 3.63
N TYR A 76 4.09 -39.74 2.83
CA TYR A 76 5.14 -40.51 2.18
C TYR A 76 6.10 -41.14 3.18
N ALA A 77 6.51 -40.42 4.23
CA ALA A 77 7.42 -40.95 5.25
C ALA A 77 6.82 -42.10 6.07
N VAL A 78 5.52 -42.04 6.35
CA VAL A 78 4.79 -43.12 7.04
C VAL A 78 4.58 -44.31 6.11
N LEU A 79 4.25 -44.09 4.84
CA LEU A 79 4.09 -45.18 3.87
C LEU A 79 5.40 -45.92 3.61
N THR A 80 6.52 -45.21 3.46
CA THR A 80 7.83 -45.85 3.32
C THR A 80 8.21 -46.63 4.58
N ALA A 81 7.97 -46.06 5.76
CA ALA A 81 8.15 -46.76 7.04
C ALA A 81 7.27 -48.02 7.15
N ALA A 82 6.01 -47.95 6.73
CA ALA A 82 5.05 -49.07 6.73
C ALA A 82 5.52 -50.24 5.87
N THR A 83 6.30 -49.98 4.81
CA THR A 83 6.93 -51.03 4.00
C THR A 83 8.29 -51.48 4.54
N ALA A 84 9.10 -50.56 5.06
CA ALA A 84 10.45 -50.83 5.53
C ALA A 84 10.50 -51.63 6.83
N VAL A 85 9.55 -51.38 7.76
CA VAL A 85 9.49 -52.06 9.05
C VAL A 85 9.19 -53.56 8.89
N PRO A 86 8.14 -54.00 8.19
CA PRO A 86 7.91 -55.43 7.94
C PRO A 86 9.07 -56.11 7.20
N LEU A 87 9.67 -55.42 6.22
CA LEU A 87 10.81 -55.94 5.46
C LEU A 87 12.03 -56.17 6.36
N ALA A 88 12.36 -55.20 7.22
CA ALA A 88 13.46 -55.34 8.17
C ALA A 88 13.20 -56.45 9.19
N LEU A 89 11.99 -56.52 9.75
CA LEU A 89 11.61 -57.56 10.70
C LEU A 89 11.62 -58.96 10.06
N PHE A 90 11.26 -59.07 8.78
CA PHE A 90 11.38 -60.31 8.00
C PHE A 90 12.84 -60.72 7.83
N MET A 91 13.70 -59.80 7.39
CA MET A 91 15.13 -60.06 7.17
C MET A 91 15.86 -60.45 8.45
N LEU A 92 15.46 -59.89 9.59
CA LEU A 92 16.02 -60.20 10.90
C LEU A 92 15.45 -61.50 11.52
N GLN A 93 14.50 -62.17 10.85
CA GLN A 93 13.77 -63.35 11.35
C GLN A 93 12.95 -63.12 12.65
N ILE A 94 12.64 -61.85 12.97
CA ILE A 94 11.88 -61.44 14.17
C ILE A 94 10.37 -61.34 13.86
N LEU A 95 9.99 -61.33 12.58
CA LEU A 95 8.60 -61.13 12.12
C LEU A 95 7.60 -62.14 12.70
N VAL A 96 8.02 -63.37 13.01
CA VAL A 96 7.15 -64.44 13.53
C VAL A 96 6.50 -64.05 14.87
N GLY A 97 7.17 -63.21 15.66
CA GLY A 97 6.66 -62.69 16.94
C GLY A 97 5.63 -61.57 16.81
N VAL A 98 5.46 -60.97 15.62
CA VAL A 98 4.61 -59.77 15.43
C VAL A 98 3.30 -60.13 14.72
N PRO A 99 2.14 -59.87 15.34
CA PRO A 99 0.85 -60.06 14.67
C PRO A 99 0.74 -59.17 13.42
N ARG A 100 0.35 -59.74 12.27
CA ARG A 100 0.26 -59.02 10.98
C ARG A 100 -0.64 -57.77 11.02
N SER A 101 -1.67 -57.81 11.84
CA SER A 101 -2.56 -56.69 12.14
C SER A 101 -1.86 -55.50 12.79
N VAL A 102 -0.83 -55.72 13.63
CA VAL A 102 -0.05 -54.63 14.24
C VAL A 102 0.69 -53.85 13.17
N LEU A 103 1.22 -54.54 12.15
CA LEU A 103 1.91 -53.91 11.01
C LEU A 103 0.98 -53.03 10.15
N LEU A 104 -0.34 -53.29 10.18
CA LEU A 104 -1.34 -52.46 9.53
C LEU A 104 -1.86 -51.33 10.44
N LEU A 105 -2.02 -51.60 11.74
CA LEU A 105 -2.53 -50.64 12.71
C LEU A 105 -1.50 -49.54 13.02
N ASP A 106 -0.23 -49.88 13.15
CA ASP A 106 0.84 -48.94 13.45
C ASP A 106 0.90 -47.73 12.49
N PRO A 107 0.99 -47.90 11.15
CA PRO A 107 1.07 -46.75 10.24
C PRO A 107 -0.19 -45.90 10.24
N ILE A 108 -1.37 -46.48 10.49
CA ILE A 108 -2.63 -45.74 10.61
C ILE A 108 -2.58 -44.85 11.87
N LEU A 109 -2.24 -45.43 13.03
CA LEU A 109 -2.14 -44.70 14.29
C LEU A 109 -1.06 -43.62 14.23
N LEU A 110 0.09 -43.93 13.63
CA LEU A 110 1.19 -43.02 13.46
C LEU A 110 0.82 -41.83 12.55
N LEU A 111 0.10 -42.07 11.45
CA LEU A 111 -0.42 -41.00 10.59
C LEU A 111 -1.38 -40.08 11.36
N PHE A 112 -2.28 -40.65 12.16
CA PHE A 112 -3.20 -39.87 13.01
C PHE A 112 -2.44 -39.06 14.08
N MET A 113 -1.43 -39.64 14.73
CA MET A 113 -0.65 -38.93 15.76
C MET A 113 0.20 -37.81 15.17
N LEU A 114 0.94 -38.06 14.08
CA LEU A 114 1.83 -37.09 13.46
C LEU A 114 1.06 -36.00 12.70
N GLY A 115 0.02 -36.39 11.96
CA GLY A 115 -0.87 -35.47 11.26
C GLY A 115 -1.74 -34.68 12.25
N GLY A 116 -2.32 -35.36 13.23
CA GLY A 116 -3.16 -34.76 14.26
C GLY A 116 -2.41 -33.78 15.14
N SER A 117 -1.20 -34.09 15.59
CA SER A 117 -0.37 -33.15 16.38
C SER A 117 -0.02 -31.87 15.61
N ARG A 118 0.27 -31.98 14.31
CA ARG A 118 0.59 -30.81 13.46
C ARG A 118 -0.66 -30.00 13.12
N ILE A 119 -1.79 -30.64 12.83
CA ILE A 119 -3.08 -29.98 12.60
C ILE A 119 -3.58 -29.31 13.87
N THR A 120 -3.53 -29.98 15.03
CA THR A 120 -3.95 -29.40 16.31
C THR A 120 -3.03 -28.25 16.72
N TYR A 121 -1.72 -28.38 16.57
CA TYR A 121 -0.80 -27.26 16.77
C TYR A 121 -1.09 -26.13 15.78
N ARG A 122 -1.42 -26.43 14.50
CA ARG A 122 -1.81 -25.42 13.51
C ARG A 122 -3.08 -24.71 13.92
N LEU A 123 -4.14 -25.42 14.27
CA LEU A 123 -5.41 -24.83 14.72
C LEU A 123 -5.23 -24.03 16.02
N TRP A 124 -4.39 -24.51 16.94
CA TRP A 124 -4.04 -23.79 18.16
C TRP A 124 -3.22 -22.54 17.87
N LYS A 125 -2.24 -22.62 16.96
CA LYS A 125 -1.41 -21.50 16.53
C LYS A 125 -2.20 -20.51 15.68
N GLU A 126 -3.10 -20.94 14.80
CA GLU A 126 -4.02 -20.08 14.05
C GLU A 126 -4.97 -19.38 15.02
N LYS A 127 -5.60 -20.10 15.96
CA LYS A 127 -6.39 -19.47 17.03
C LYS A 127 -5.57 -18.53 17.92
N ARG A 128 -4.26 -18.74 18.07
CA ARG A 128 -3.34 -17.88 18.86
C ARG A 128 -2.63 -16.79 18.05
N PHE A 129 -2.63 -16.89 16.71
CA PHE A 129 -2.20 -15.83 15.78
C PHE A 129 -3.36 -14.86 15.50
N PHE A 130 -4.60 -15.36 15.49
CA PHE A 130 -5.80 -14.54 15.53
C PHE A 130 -6.13 -14.05 16.96
N GLY A 131 -5.67 -14.74 17.99
CA GLY A 131 -5.87 -14.39 19.40
C GLY A 131 -4.56 -14.19 20.14
N LYS A 132 -4.09 -12.94 20.22
CA LYS A 132 -3.02 -12.47 21.11
C LYS A 132 -1.63 -13.09 20.88
N LYS A 133 -0.84 -12.49 19.98
CA LYS A 133 0.62 -12.34 20.18
C LYS A 133 1.07 -10.94 19.78
N THR A 134 1.55 -10.22 20.80
CA THR A 134 2.29 -8.94 20.74
C THR A 134 1.58 -7.82 19.99
N LEU A 135 0.68 -7.16 20.72
CA LEU A 135 0.17 -5.82 20.48
C LEU A 135 1.33 -4.82 20.39
N LYS A 136 2.00 -4.75 19.23
CA LYS A 136 2.77 -3.56 18.86
C LYS A 136 2.17 -3.04 17.57
N GLY A 137 1.71 -1.80 17.64
CA GLY A 137 0.99 -1.11 16.59
C GLY A 137 -0.42 -0.70 17.02
N ASN A 138 -0.82 0.49 16.60
CA ASN A 138 -2.12 1.06 16.88
C ASN A 138 -3.20 0.22 16.16
N PRO A 139 -4.27 -0.21 16.85
CA PRO A 139 -5.37 -0.91 16.21
C PRO A 139 -5.99 -0.03 15.13
N VAL A 140 -6.22 -0.60 13.95
CA VAL A 140 -6.78 0.10 12.81
C VAL A 140 -7.84 -0.75 12.11
N LEU A 141 -8.96 -0.13 11.75
CA LEU A 141 -9.96 -0.70 10.86
C LEU A 141 -9.70 -0.20 9.44
N VAL A 142 -9.85 -1.07 8.45
CA VAL A 142 -9.69 -0.69 7.04
C VAL A 142 -11.07 -0.61 6.40
N LEU A 143 -11.40 0.56 5.85
CA LEU A 143 -12.66 0.81 5.14
C LEU A 143 -12.44 0.52 3.65
N GLY A 144 -13.22 -0.40 3.11
CA GLY A 144 -13.04 -1.00 1.79
C GLY A 144 -12.42 -2.40 1.87
N ALA A 145 -12.94 -3.29 1.02
CA ALA A 145 -12.53 -4.67 0.83
C ALA A 145 -12.21 -4.97 -0.66
N GLY A 146 -11.86 -3.93 -1.42
CA GLY A 146 -11.46 -4.02 -2.83
C GLY A 146 -9.99 -4.41 -3.02
N GLY A 147 -9.52 -4.37 -4.28
CA GLY A 147 -8.14 -4.71 -4.62
C GLY A 147 -7.08 -3.85 -3.92
N ALA A 148 -7.38 -2.56 -3.71
CA ALA A 148 -6.52 -1.64 -2.95
C ALA A 148 -6.40 -2.06 -1.48
N ALA A 149 -7.49 -2.47 -0.84
CA ALA A 149 -7.49 -2.99 0.52
C ALA A 149 -6.63 -4.25 0.64
N VAL A 150 -6.77 -5.22 -0.27
CA VAL A 150 -5.94 -6.45 -0.26
C VAL A 150 -4.44 -6.15 -0.38
N ARG A 151 -4.05 -5.16 -1.19
CA ARG A 151 -2.64 -4.72 -1.29
C ARG A 151 -2.17 -4.04 0.00
N LEU A 152 -3.00 -3.17 0.56
CA LEU A 152 -2.72 -2.50 1.82
C LEU A 152 -2.54 -3.50 2.97
N LEU A 153 -3.38 -4.55 3.04
CA LEU A 153 -3.26 -5.62 4.04
C LEU A 153 -1.88 -6.28 4.03
N LYS A 154 -1.36 -6.61 2.84
CA LYS A 154 -0.03 -7.21 2.69
C LYS A 154 1.08 -6.32 3.21
N GLU A 155 1.03 -5.03 2.94
CA GLU A 155 2.05 -4.09 3.40
C GLU A 155 1.92 -3.78 4.90
N LEU A 156 0.69 -3.60 5.39
CA LEU A 156 0.43 -3.41 6.81
C LEU A 156 0.80 -4.64 7.64
N SER A 157 0.68 -5.85 7.10
CA SER A 157 1.12 -7.08 7.78
C SER A 157 2.61 -7.10 8.10
N ARG A 158 3.41 -6.31 7.38
CA ARG A 158 4.86 -6.15 7.59
C ARG A 158 5.20 -4.96 8.48
N SER A 159 4.26 -4.07 8.74
CA SER A 159 4.45 -2.89 9.60
C SER A 159 4.36 -3.26 11.08
N VAL A 160 5.14 -2.56 11.90
CA VAL A 160 5.08 -2.64 13.37
C VAL A 160 4.20 -1.53 13.96
N GLU A 161 3.83 -0.53 13.14
CA GLU A 161 3.09 0.66 13.56
C GLU A 161 1.58 0.44 13.60
N TRP A 162 1.04 -0.44 12.74
CA TRP A 162 -0.39 -0.63 12.55
C TRP A 162 -0.79 -2.08 12.76
N ARG A 163 -1.89 -2.29 13.48
CA ARG A 163 -2.47 -3.61 13.70
C ARG A 163 -3.88 -3.64 13.15
N ILE A 164 -4.06 -4.35 12.03
CA ILE A 164 -5.37 -4.48 11.39
C ILE A 164 -6.29 -5.33 12.26
N VAL A 165 -7.46 -4.79 12.61
CA VAL A 165 -8.45 -5.49 13.44
C VAL A 165 -9.58 -6.09 12.60
N GLY A 166 -9.87 -5.48 11.45
CA GLY A 166 -10.94 -5.92 10.57
C GLY A 166 -11.13 -5.01 9.35
N LEU A 167 -11.92 -5.50 8.41
CA LEU A 167 -12.35 -4.77 7.22
C LEU A 167 -13.83 -4.39 7.34
N LEU A 168 -14.20 -3.24 6.81
CA LEU A 168 -15.61 -2.84 6.62
C LEU A 168 -15.84 -2.53 5.15
N ASP A 169 -16.90 -3.07 4.55
CA ASP A 169 -17.24 -2.83 3.14
C ASP A 169 -18.77 -2.87 2.97
N ASP A 170 -19.30 -1.98 2.14
CA ASP A 170 -20.75 -1.89 1.91
C ASP A 170 -21.28 -3.05 1.05
N ASP A 171 -20.41 -3.81 0.36
CA ASP A 171 -20.80 -4.99 -0.40
C ASP A 171 -21.14 -6.16 0.54
N LEU A 172 -22.44 -6.40 0.69
CA LEU A 172 -23.00 -7.49 1.50
C LEU A 172 -22.45 -8.87 1.12
N THR A 173 -22.05 -9.08 -0.14
CA THR A 173 -21.52 -10.36 -0.60
C THR A 173 -20.14 -10.66 -0.01
N LYS A 174 -19.44 -9.65 0.52
CA LYS A 174 -18.11 -9.78 1.13
C LYS A 174 -18.16 -9.98 2.64
N ARG A 175 -19.34 -9.84 3.27
CA ARG A 175 -19.51 -10.00 4.70
C ARG A 175 -19.05 -11.37 5.18
N SER A 176 -18.33 -11.40 6.31
CA SER A 176 -17.75 -12.61 6.90
C SER A 176 -16.79 -13.40 6.00
N LYS A 177 -16.40 -12.88 4.84
CA LYS A 177 -15.30 -13.43 4.05
C LYS A 177 -13.97 -13.01 4.66
N LEU A 178 -12.97 -13.87 4.47
CA LEU A 178 -11.58 -13.62 4.82
C LEU A 178 -10.84 -13.11 3.58
N LEU A 179 -10.28 -11.91 3.68
CA LEU A 179 -9.42 -11.32 2.67
C LEU A 179 -8.01 -11.19 3.23
N ASP A 180 -7.06 -11.91 2.63
CA ASP A 180 -5.66 -11.97 3.09
C ASP A 180 -5.52 -12.30 4.60
N GLY A 181 -6.45 -13.11 5.12
CA GLY A 181 -6.51 -13.49 6.54
C GLY A 181 -7.21 -12.48 7.45
N VAL A 182 -7.77 -11.38 6.95
CA VAL A 182 -8.55 -10.42 7.74
C VAL A 182 -10.04 -10.54 7.39
N GLN A 183 -10.90 -10.58 8.40
CA GLN A 183 -12.34 -10.74 8.22
C GLN A 183 -13.02 -9.40 7.90
N VAL A 184 -14.00 -9.44 6.99
CA VAL A 184 -14.96 -8.35 6.79
C VAL A 184 -16.03 -8.43 7.90
N LEU A 185 -15.96 -7.49 8.84
CA LEU A 185 -16.75 -7.49 10.07
C LEU A 185 -18.18 -6.98 9.85
N GLY A 186 -18.36 -6.06 8.90
CA GLY A 186 -19.64 -5.38 8.67
C GLY A 186 -19.55 -4.32 7.58
N GLN A 187 -20.57 -3.46 7.56
CA GLN A 187 -20.63 -2.30 6.67
C GLN A 187 -19.85 -1.13 7.26
N ILE A 188 -19.60 -0.11 6.44
CA ILE A 188 -18.92 1.11 6.91
C ILE A 188 -19.73 1.83 7.99
N THR A 189 -21.06 1.71 7.95
CA THR A 189 -21.99 2.24 8.97
C THR A 189 -21.84 1.58 10.34
N ASP A 190 -21.30 0.36 10.40
CA ASP A 190 -21.08 -0.37 11.67
C ASP A 190 -19.82 0.13 12.40
N LEU A 191 -19.06 1.05 11.81
CA LEU A 191 -17.81 1.57 12.33
C LEU A 191 -17.92 2.11 13.77
N PRO A 192 -18.92 2.92 14.16
CA PRO A 192 -19.00 3.44 15.54
C PRO A 192 -19.10 2.32 16.58
N VAL A 193 -19.96 1.33 16.34
CA VAL A 193 -20.17 0.19 17.25
C VAL A 193 -18.92 -0.69 17.34
N LEU A 194 -18.28 -0.92 16.19
CA LEU A 194 -17.09 -1.76 16.12
C LEU A 194 -15.85 -1.06 16.67
N ALA A 195 -15.72 0.25 16.48
CA ALA A 195 -14.62 1.04 17.01
C ALA A 195 -14.61 1.04 18.54
N GLU A 196 -15.77 1.22 19.17
CA GLU A 196 -15.93 1.15 20.63
C GLU A 196 -15.65 -0.27 21.15
N LYS A 197 -16.27 -1.29 20.54
CA LYS A 197 -16.10 -2.69 20.95
C LYS A 197 -14.66 -3.19 20.83
N LEU A 198 -13.90 -2.68 19.86
CA LEU A 198 -12.56 -3.15 19.52
C LEU A 198 -11.45 -2.20 19.97
N ASP A 199 -11.80 -1.10 20.65
CA ASP A 199 -10.88 -0.05 21.11
C ASP A 199 -9.96 0.48 19.98
N VAL A 200 -10.59 0.92 18.89
CA VAL A 200 -9.91 1.38 17.67
C VAL A 200 -9.96 2.91 17.60
N SER A 201 -8.78 3.55 17.53
CA SER A 201 -8.65 5.01 17.42
C SER A 201 -8.34 5.50 16.00
N HIS A 202 -8.02 4.59 15.07
CA HIS A 202 -7.67 4.92 13.69
C HIS A 202 -8.45 4.07 12.68
N ALA A 203 -8.79 4.65 11.52
CA ALA A 203 -9.34 3.93 10.39
C ALA A 203 -8.64 4.35 9.10
N ILE A 204 -8.30 3.40 8.23
CA ILE A 204 -7.69 3.67 6.92
C ILE A 204 -8.73 3.45 5.83
N ILE A 205 -9.03 4.49 5.06
CA ILE A 205 -9.90 4.45 3.89
C ILE A 205 -9.10 3.90 2.71
N ALA A 206 -9.35 2.64 2.36
CA ALA A 206 -8.70 1.90 1.27
C ALA A 206 -9.63 1.78 0.04
N MET A 207 -10.26 2.89 -0.34
CA MET A 207 -11.25 2.97 -1.43
C MET A 207 -10.86 4.03 -2.49
N PRO A 208 -9.68 3.92 -3.13
CA PRO A 208 -9.19 4.95 -4.05
C PRO A 208 -10.04 5.09 -5.33
N SER A 209 -10.74 4.04 -5.74
CA SER A 209 -11.65 4.02 -6.90
C SER A 209 -13.09 4.33 -6.54
N ALA A 210 -13.43 4.51 -5.26
CA ALA A 210 -14.79 4.82 -4.85
C ALA A 210 -15.14 6.27 -5.24
N THR A 211 -16.43 6.49 -5.49
CA THR A 211 -16.97 7.82 -5.75
C THR A 211 -16.71 8.75 -4.55
N HIS A 212 -16.74 10.06 -4.80
CA HIS A 212 -16.58 11.04 -3.72
C HIS A 212 -17.64 10.87 -2.63
N HIS A 213 -18.89 10.61 -3.01
CA HIS A 213 -19.98 10.36 -2.06
C HIS A 213 -19.69 9.16 -1.14
N GLU A 214 -19.14 8.06 -1.68
CA GLU A 214 -18.76 6.88 -0.89
C GLU A 214 -17.59 7.17 0.07
N ARG A 215 -16.57 7.90 -0.40
CA ARG A 215 -15.45 8.32 0.46
C ARG A 215 -15.90 9.27 1.56
N ARG A 216 -16.79 10.21 1.23
CA ARG A 216 -17.37 11.15 2.18
C ARG A 216 -18.18 10.42 3.26
N ARG A 217 -19.02 9.45 2.88
CA ARG A 217 -19.74 8.60 3.84
C ARG A 217 -18.80 7.86 4.79
N ALA A 218 -17.68 7.34 4.29
CA ALA A 218 -16.68 6.70 5.13
C ALA A 218 -16.00 7.67 6.11
N LEU A 219 -15.73 8.90 5.68
CA LEU A 219 -15.21 9.96 6.54
C LEU A 219 -16.20 10.38 7.62
N ASP A 220 -17.47 10.55 7.24
CA ASP A 220 -18.53 10.91 8.18
C ASP A 220 -18.73 9.78 9.21
N ALA A 221 -18.62 8.51 8.81
CA ALA A 221 -18.62 7.36 9.71
C ALA A 221 -17.43 7.39 10.69
N CYS A 222 -16.22 7.73 10.22
CA CYS A 222 -15.05 7.90 11.10
C CYS A 222 -15.27 9.03 12.11
N SER A 223 -15.81 10.16 11.66
CA SER A 223 -16.12 11.31 12.51
C SER A 223 -17.16 10.97 13.56
N ALA A 224 -18.23 10.28 13.18
CA ALA A 224 -19.29 9.82 14.10
C ALA A 224 -18.76 8.83 15.15
N ALA A 225 -17.77 8.01 14.77
CA ALA A 225 -17.10 7.07 15.66
C ALA A 225 -16.01 7.71 16.55
N GLY A 226 -15.65 8.98 16.34
CA GLY A 226 -14.53 9.62 17.04
C GLY A 226 -13.15 9.05 16.63
N VAL A 227 -13.06 8.42 15.47
CA VAL A 227 -11.89 7.71 14.97
C VAL A 227 -11.10 8.58 13.99
N LYS A 228 -9.77 8.61 14.12
CA LYS A 228 -8.90 9.36 13.20
C LYS A 228 -8.85 8.69 11.83
N ALA A 229 -9.36 9.37 10.81
CA ALA A 229 -9.36 8.90 9.44
C ALA A 229 -8.00 9.14 8.75
N LEU A 230 -7.47 8.07 8.17
CA LEU A 230 -6.32 8.05 7.28
C LEU A 230 -6.79 7.59 5.89
N THR A 231 -6.11 7.99 4.82
CA THR A 231 -6.46 7.58 3.46
C THR A 231 -5.24 7.12 2.68
N VAL A 232 -5.46 6.21 1.73
CA VAL A 232 -4.49 5.92 0.68
C VAL A 232 -4.67 6.92 -0.48
N PRO A 233 -3.59 7.26 -1.22
CA PRO A 233 -3.68 8.14 -2.39
C PRO A 233 -4.58 7.55 -3.49
N SER A 234 -5.03 8.41 -4.41
CA SER A 234 -5.80 7.96 -5.56
C SER A 234 -4.95 7.11 -6.51
N TYR A 235 -5.58 6.36 -7.41
CA TYR A 235 -4.86 5.56 -8.42
C TYR A 235 -4.02 6.44 -9.36
N ASP A 236 -4.45 7.67 -9.63
CA ASP A 236 -3.73 8.62 -10.51
C ASP A 236 -2.45 9.15 -9.87
N ASP A 237 -2.42 9.22 -8.53
CA ASP A 237 -1.22 9.57 -7.76
C ASP A 237 -0.22 8.41 -7.67
N LEU A 238 -0.67 7.18 -7.95
CA LEU A 238 0.09 5.94 -7.88
C LEU A 238 0.65 5.56 -9.26
N ILE A 239 1.61 6.34 -9.77
CA ILE A 239 2.33 6.09 -11.04
C ILE A 239 2.97 4.67 -11.08
N SER A 240 3.22 4.04 -9.93
CA SER A 240 3.87 2.73 -9.82
C SER A 240 2.92 1.56 -9.50
N GLY A 241 1.63 1.82 -9.25
CA GLY A 241 0.65 0.79 -8.85
C GLY A 241 0.93 0.08 -7.52
N LYS A 242 1.95 0.51 -6.76
CA LYS A 242 2.35 -0.05 -5.46
C LYS A 242 1.94 0.92 -4.35
N ILE A 243 1.09 0.43 -3.44
CA ILE A 243 0.74 1.13 -2.21
C ILE A 243 1.81 0.78 -1.17
N THR A 244 2.47 1.76 -0.57
CA THR A 244 3.38 1.56 0.57
C THR A 244 2.81 2.17 1.85
N VAL A 245 3.21 1.65 3.01
CA VAL A 245 2.77 2.17 4.32
C VAL A 245 3.11 3.66 4.49
N SER A 246 4.23 4.11 3.92
CA SER A 246 4.66 5.53 3.93
C SER A 246 3.73 6.48 3.18
N GLN A 247 2.82 5.97 2.34
CA GLN A 247 1.87 6.79 1.58
C GLN A 247 0.53 6.97 2.29
N ILE A 248 0.32 6.32 3.45
CA ILE A 248 -0.87 6.53 4.28
C ILE A 248 -0.76 7.94 4.87
N ARG A 249 -1.71 8.82 4.52
CA ARG A 249 -1.74 10.21 4.99
C ARG A 249 -3.04 10.54 5.71
N ASN A 250 -3.01 11.61 6.50
CA ASN A 250 -4.25 12.20 7.01
C ASN A 250 -5.09 12.71 5.83
N VAL A 251 -6.40 12.74 6.02
CA VAL A 251 -7.34 13.25 5.03
C VAL A 251 -7.12 14.76 4.88
N GLU A 252 -6.92 15.22 3.64
CA GLU A 252 -6.72 16.64 3.33
C GLU A 252 -8.01 17.28 2.79
N LEU A 253 -8.04 18.61 2.73
CA LEU A 253 -9.21 19.37 2.29
C LEU A 253 -9.66 18.96 0.87
N ASP A 254 -8.72 18.63 -0.02
CA ASP A 254 -9.01 18.22 -1.40
C ASP A 254 -9.75 16.89 -1.48
N ASP A 255 -9.49 15.96 -0.55
CA ASP A 255 -10.22 14.70 -0.42
C ASP A 255 -11.69 14.95 -0.01
N LEU A 256 -11.97 16.07 0.66
CA LEU A 256 -13.32 16.51 1.03
C LEU A 256 -14.03 17.26 -0.11
N LEU A 257 -13.28 17.93 -0.99
CA LEU A 257 -13.82 18.83 -2.02
C LEU A 257 -14.20 18.13 -3.33
N GLY A 258 -13.78 16.87 -3.54
CA GLY A 258 -14.50 15.95 -4.42
C GLY A 258 -14.65 16.37 -5.87
N ARG A 259 -13.61 16.93 -6.49
CA ARG A 259 -13.65 17.14 -7.93
C ARG A 259 -13.34 15.84 -8.64
N ASN A 260 -14.26 15.38 -9.50
CA ASN A 260 -13.89 14.48 -10.57
C ASN A 260 -12.87 15.23 -11.45
N PRO A 261 -11.63 14.72 -11.61
CA PRO A 261 -10.69 15.37 -12.50
C PRO A 261 -11.31 15.42 -13.90
N VAL A 262 -11.34 16.61 -14.49
CA VAL A 262 -11.80 16.79 -15.87
C VAL A 262 -10.87 15.99 -16.76
N ALA A 263 -11.42 15.11 -17.60
CA ALA A 263 -10.64 14.43 -18.62
C ALA A 263 -10.11 15.49 -19.60
N LEU A 264 -8.83 15.81 -19.47
CA LEU A 264 -8.15 16.76 -20.35
C LEU A 264 -7.92 16.11 -21.71
N ASP A 265 -8.07 16.90 -22.78
CA ASP A 265 -7.63 16.50 -24.11
C ASP A 265 -6.10 16.35 -24.11
N ASN A 266 -5.65 15.10 -23.97
CA ASN A 266 -4.24 14.80 -23.85
C ASN A 266 -3.50 15.02 -25.18
N GLU A 267 -4.13 14.76 -26.34
CA GLU A 267 -3.48 14.87 -27.64
C GLU A 267 -3.11 16.33 -27.96
N GLY A 268 -4.04 17.26 -27.74
CA GLY A 268 -3.77 18.69 -27.90
C GLY A 268 -2.68 19.21 -26.97
N LEU A 269 -2.63 18.70 -25.73
CA LEU A 269 -1.60 19.08 -24.74
C LEU A 269 -0.22 18.52 -25.08
N TYR A 270 -0.13 17.28 -25.59
CA TYR A 270 1.14 16.74 -26.10
C TYR A 270 1.69 17.61 -27.23
N GLY A 271 0.87 18.00 -28.20
CA GLY A 271 1.30 18.89 -29.29
C GLY A 271 1.79 20.27 -28.83
N LEU A 272 1.23 20.79 -27.73
CA LEU A 272 1.61 22.10 -27.19
C LEU A 272 2.89 22.08 -26.33
N LEU A 273 3.17 20.96 -25.64
CA LEU A 273 4.18 20.92 -24.58
C LEU A 273 5.37 19.99 -24.88
N GLU A 274 5.19 18.93 -25.67
CA GLU A 274 6.24 17.95 -25.92
C GLU A 274 7.41 18.56 -26.69
N GLY A 275 8.63 18.35 -26.17
CA GLY A 275 9.85 18.88 -26.79
C GLY A 275 9.95 20.42 -26.80
N LYS A 276 9.03 21.14 -26.13
CA LYS A 276 9.04 22.61 -26.07
C LYS A 276 9.77 23.10 -24.82
N THR A 277 10.32 24.32 -24.91
CA THR A 277 10.77 25.06 -23.72
C THR A 277 9.56 25.79 -23.11
N VAL A 278 9.25 25.48 -21.86
CA VAL A 278 8.07 26.02 -21.17
C VAL A 278 8.53 26.88 -19.98
N LEU A 279 8.00 28.10 -19.86
CA LEU A 279 8.25 28.98 -18.73
C LEU A 279 7.01 29.08 -17.84
N VAL A 280 7.19 28.91 -16.53
CA VAL A 280 6.14 29.12 -15.54
C VAL A 280 6.61 30.24 -14.60
N SER A 281 5.89 31.36 -14.56
CA SER A 281 6.14 32.41 -13.56
C SER A 281 5.29 32.17 -12.32
N GLY A 282 5.78 32.53 -11.13
CA GLY A 282 5.11 32.20 -9.88
C GLY A 282 5.19 30.70 -9.59
N ALA A 283 6.26 30.06 -10.08
CA ALA A 283 6.42 28.61 -10.08
C ALA A 283 6.49 28.00 -8.67
N GLY A 284 6.93 28.77 -7.66
CA GLY A 284 6.94 28.32 -6.28
C GLY A 284 5.58 28.47 -5.56
N GLY A 285 4.62 29.15 -6.19
CA GLY A 285 3.27 29.31 -5.65
C GLY A 285 2.42 28.03 -5.76
N SER A 286 1.29 27.99 -5.06
CA SER A 286 0.40 26.81 -5.04
C SER A 286 -0.04 26.35 -6.44
N ILE A 287 -0.42 27.30 -7.32
CA ILE A 287 -0.85 26.97 -8.69
C ILE A 287 0.35 26.73 -9.60
N GLY A 288 1.38 27.58 -9.53
CA GLY A 288 2.57 27.45 -10.38
C GLY A 288 3.30 26.13 -10.17
N SER A 289 3.42 25.69 -8.91
CA SER A 289 4.07 24.42 -8.58
C SER A 289 3.31 23.22 -9.12
N GLU A 290 1.98 23.24 -9.03
CA GLU A 290 1.13 22.19 -9.61
C GLU A 290 1.17 22.20 -11.13
N LEU A 291 1.14 23.38 -11.77
CA LEU A 291 1.33 23.49 -13.22
C LEU A 291 2.66 22.86 -13.65
N CYS A 292 3.76 23.18 -12.95
CA CYS A 292 5.05 22.56 -13.23
C CYS A 292 4.98 21.02 -13.14
N ARG A 293 4.29 20.45 -12.14
CA ARG A 293 4.15 18.99 -11.99
C ARG A 293 3.33 18.36 -13.11
N GLN A 294 2.29 19.04 -13.58
CA GLN A 294 1.47 18.55 -14.68
C GLN A 294 2.21 18.63 -16.01
N ILE A 295 2.96 19.71 -16.25
CA ILE A 295 3.74 19.91 -17.47
C ILE A 295 4.81 18.81 -17.65
N THR A 296 5.40 18.28 -16.58
CA THR A 296 6.43 17.22 -16.71
C THR A 296 5.92 15.94 -17.39
N LYS A 297 4.62 15.65 -17.27
CA LYS A 297 3.98 14.47 -17.88
C LYS A 297 4.04 14.49 -19.41
N PHE A 298 4.19 15.68 -19.99
CA PHE A 298 4.22 15.91 -21.43
C PHE A 298 5.64 16.02 -22.02
N ARG A 299 6.69 15.72 -21.23
CA ARG A 299 8.09 15.67 -21.69
C ARG A 299 8.56 16.94 -22.41
N PRO A 300 8.53 18.12 -21.75
CA PRO A 300 9.09 19.33 -22.31
C PRO A 300 10.60 19.19 -22.52
N ALA A 301 11.16 19.91 -23.50
CA ALA A 301 12.62 19.95 -23.70
C ALA A 301 13.34 20.72 -22.59
N CYS A 302 12.67 21.69 -21.96
CA CYS A 302 13.18 22.44 -20.82
C CYS A 302 12.01 23.07 -20.05
N LEU A 303 12.01 22.96 -18.73
CA LEU A 303 11.04 23.63 -17.86
C LEU A 303 11.72 24.73 -17.03
N ILE A 304 11.28 25.97 -17.21
CA ILE A 304 11.82 27.16 -16.55
C ILE A 304 10.89 27.57 -15.41
N PHE A 305 11.42 27.59 -14.20
CA PHE A 305 10.76 28.00 -12.97
C PHE A 305 11.18 29.44 -12.68
N PHE A 306 10.29 30.40 -12.94
CA PHE A 306 10.54 31.81 -12.66
C PHE A 306 9.74 32.24 -11.43
N GLU A 307 10.42 32.73 -10.40
CA GLU A 307 9.80 33.03 -9.10
C GLU A 307 10.48 34.24 -8.44
N LEU A 308 9.71 35.04 -7.72
CA LEU A 308 10.20 36.19 -6.96
C LEU A 308 10.67 35.77 -5.57
N ASN A 309 9.96 34.82 -4.95
CA ASN A 309 10.28 34.35 -3.60
C ASN A 309 11.37 33.27 -3.62
N GLU A 310 12.55 33.60 -3.08
CA GLU A 310 13.70 32.70 -2.99
C GLU A 310 13.37 31.36 -2.31
N PHE A 311 12.71 31.40 -1.16
CA PHE A 311 12.37 30.19 -0.41
C PHE A 311 11.43 29.28 -1.19
N ALA A 312 10.43 29.84 -1.87
CA ALA A 312 9.51 29.09 -2.71
C ALA A 312 10.23 28.44 -3.91
N LEU A 313 11.16 29.17 -4.53
CA LEU A 313 11.99 28.65 -5.63
C LEU A 313 12.93 27.53 -5.17
N TYR A 314 13.56 27.69 -4.01
CA TYR A 314 14.42 26.68 -3.41
C TYR A 314 13.65 25.39 -3.11
N ASN A 315 12.47 25.49 -2.49
CA ASN A 315 11.67 24.31 -2.15
C ASN A 315 11.25 23.51 -3.39
N ILE A 316 10.78 24.21 -4.44
CA ILE A 316 10.39 23.53 -5.68
C ILE A 316 11.61 22.95 -6.40
N GLU A 317 12.78 23.60 -6.33
CA GLU A 317 14.02 23.05 -6.87
C GLU A 317 14.42 21.74 -6.20
N GLN A 318 14.43 21.67 -4.87
CA GLN A 318 14.75 20.45 -4.14
C GLN A 318 13.81 19.32 -4.52
N GLU A 319 12.52 19.62 -4.59
CA GLU A 319 11.51 18.64 -4.96
C GLU A 319 11.73 18.11 -6.38
N PHE A 320 11.86 18.99 -7.37
CA PHE A 320 11.94 18.60 -8.77
C PHE A 320 13.26 17.91 -9.14
N ARG A 321 14.39 18.37 -8.58
CA ARG A 321 15.68 17.70 -8.78
C ARG A 321 15.68 16.27 -8.24
N SER A 322 15.00 16.03 -7.12
CA SER A 322 14.88 14.68 -6.54
C SER A 322 13.99 13.75 -7.37
N ARG A 323 12.92 14.28 -7.98
CA ARG A 323 11.91 13.50 -8.70
C ARG A 323 12.20 13.31 -10.18
N PHE A 324 12.88 14.27 -10.82
CA PHE A 324 13.09 14.31 -12.27
C PHE A 324 14.55 14.63 -12.61
N PRO A 325 15.53 13.79 -12.22
CA PRO A 325 16.96 14.10 -12.33
C PRO A 325 17.46 14.29 -13.78
N GLU A 326 16.78 13.68 -14.76
CA GLU A 326 17.15 13.73 -16.17
C GLU A 326 16.48 14.88 -16.95
N MET A 327 15.46 15.52 -16.36
CA MET A 327 14.74 16.61 -17.04
C MET A 327 15.57 17.89 -17.02
N LYS A 328 15.69 18.56 -18.16
CA LYS A 328 16.35 19.86 -18.23
C LYS A 328 15.46 20.91 -17.56
N MET A 329 16.01 21.56 -16.53
CA MET A 329 15.30 22.55 -15.72
C MET A 329 16.15 23.79 -15.51
N ALA A 330 15.51 24.94 -15.41
CA ALA A 330 16.15 26.19 -15.02
C ALA A 330 15.35 26.85 -13.90
N PHE A 331 16.00 27.07 -12.74
CA PHE A 331 15.41 27.75 -11.59
C PHE A 331 15.93 29.17 -11.56
N ILE A 332 15.06 30.16 -11.80
CA ILE A 332 15.44 31.54 -12.04
C ILE A 332 14.70 32.45 -11.07
N ILE A 333 15.46 33.12 -10.21
CA ILE A 333 14.94 34.19 -9.35
C ILE A 333 14.75 35.48 -10.16
N GLY A 334 13.62 36.15 -9.95
CA GLY A 334 13.38 37.49 -10.46
C GLY A 334 11.91 37.92 -10.40
N ASP A 335 11.70 39.19 -10.71
CA ASP A 335 10.38 39.82 -10.72
C ASP A 335 9.82 39.88 -12.14
N VAL A 336 8.54 39.53 -12.33
CA VAL A 336 7.84 39.69 -13.62
C VAL A 336 7.72 41.14 -14.06
N LYS A 337 7.90 42.10 -13.15
CA LYS A 337 7.96 43.54 -13.46
C LYS A 337 9.33 43.97 -14.01
N ASP A 338 10.37 43.17 -13.86
CA ASP A 338 11.72 43.47 -14.36
C ASP A 338 11.87 43.07 -15.83
N GLN A 339 11.68 44.04 -16.71
CA GLN A 339 11.78 43.84 -18.15
C GLN A 339 13.18 43.40 -18.60
N ALA A 340 14.24 43.92 -17.97
CA ALA A 340 15.61 43.57 -18.35
C ALA A 340 15.90 42.10 -18.00
N ARG A 341 15.46 41.67 -16.82
CA ARG A 341 15.56 40.27 -16.39
C ARG A 341 14.78 39.33 -17.28
N LEU A 342 13.54 39.68 -17.62
CA LEU A 342 12.74 38.88 -18.57
C LEU A 342 13.40 38.80 -19.94
N VAL A 343 13.95 39.90 -20.46
CA VAL A 343 14.69 39.89 -21.73
C VAL A 343 15.88 38.92 -21.68
N GLN A 344 16.66 38.91 -20.59
CA GLN A 344 17.77 37.95 -20.43
C GLN A 344 17.28 36.51 -20.52
N ILE A 345 16.20 36.17 -19.80
CA ILE A 345 15.62 34.82 -19.78
C ILE A 345 15.11 34.43 -21.18
N PHE A 346 14.39 35.33 -21.86
CA PHE A 346 13.80 35.04 -23.16
C PHE A 346 14.85 34.93 -24.26
N VAL A 347 15.93 35.71 -24.20
CA VAL A 347 17.09 35.57 -25.10
C VAL A 347 17.79 34.24 -24.88
N GLN A 348 18.05 33.87 -23.61
CA GLN A 348 18.82 32.68 -23.27
C GLN A 348 18.05 31.39 -23.56
N PHE A 349 16.77 31.33 -23.18
CA PHE A 349 16.01 30.07 -23.18
C PHE A 349 14.98 29.96 -24.30
N ARG A 350 14.56 31.08 -24.91
CA ARG A 350 13.56 31.12 -26.01
C ARG A 350 12.33 30.24 -25.70
N PRO A 351 11.55 30.55 -24.63
CA PRO A 351 10.37 29.77 -24.30
C PRO A 351 9.35 29.80 -25.45
N ALA A 352 8.80 28.65 -25.78
CA ALA A 352 7.72 28.53 -26.77
C ALA A 352 6.34 28.68 -26.12
N VAL A 353 6.23 28.30 -24.84
CA VAL A 353 4.98 28.40 -24.06
C VAL A 353 5.27 29.10 -22.73
N VAL A 354 4.41 30.02 -22.33
CA VAL A 354 4.50 30.74 -21.05
C VAL A 354 3.20 30.58 -20.27
N PHE A 355 3.30 30.04 -19.06
CA PHE A 355 2.22 30.03 -18.06
C PHE A 355 2.49 31.09 -17.00
N HIS A 356 1.62 32.10 -16.93
CA HIS A 356 1.75 33.20 -15.98
C HIS A 356 0.85 33.00 -14.76
N ALA A 357 1.44 32.48 -13.67
CA ALA A 357 0.76 32.25 -12.38
C ALA A 357 1.23 33.19 -11.25
N ALA A 358 2.16 34.13 -11.51
CA ALA A 358 2.61 35.09 -10.52
C ALA A 358 1.55 36.18 -10.30
N ALA A 359 0.93 36.21 -9.11
CA ALA A 359 -0.06 37.21 -8.75
C ALA A 359 -0.23 37.32 -7.23
N TYR A 360 -0.65 38.48 -6.75
CA TYR A 360 -1.20 38.63 -5.40
C TYR A 360 -2.67 38.27 -5.40
N LYS A 361 -3.08 37.44 -4.43
CA LYS A 361 -4.40 36.79 -4.40
C LYS A 361 -5.22 36.99 -3.12
N HIS A 362 -4.60 37.48 -2.04
CA HIS A 362 -5.27 37.59 -0.73
C HIS A 362 -6.10 38.87 -0.66
N VAL A 363 -7.43 38.76 -0.84
CA VAL A 363 -8.33 39.93 -0.88
C VAL A 363 -8.10 40.86 0.31
N PRO A 364 -8.24 40.44 1.59
CA PRO A 364 -8.16 41.39 2.71
C PRO A 364 -6.81 42.12 2.78
N LEU A 365 -5.73 41.46 2.38
CA LEU A 365 -4.39 42.02 2.41
C LEU A 365 -4.14 43.00 1.26
N MET A 366 -4.77 42.78 0.11
CA MET A 366 -4.56 43.53 -1.13
C MET A 366 -5.56 44.67 -1.34
N GLU A 367 -6.39 44.95 -0.34
CA GLU A 367 -7.19 46.17 -0.29
C GLU A 367 -6.42 47.31 0.39
N GLN A 368 -7.09 48.45 0.56
CA GLN A 368 -6.64 49.60 1.36
C GLN A 368 -5.18 50.01 1.03
N GLU A 369 -4.25 49.87 1.97
CA GLU A 369 -2.87 50.34 1.84
C GLU A 369 -2.07 49.62 0.75
N ASN A 370 -2.42 48.36 0.44
CA ASN A 370 -1.70 47.55 -0.56
C ASN A 370 -2.41 47.50 -1.92
N ALA A 371 -3.53 48.20 -2.09
CA ALA A 371 -4.31 48.23 -3.31
C ALA A 371 -3.46 48.49 -4.56
N TRP A 372 -2.53 49.45 -4.47
CA TRP A 372 -1.65 49.78 -5.58
C TRP A 372 -0.63 48.68 -5.90
N GLN A 373 -0.15 47.94 -4.89
CA GLN A 373 0.76 46.81 -5.10
C GLN A 373 0.05 45.65 -5.83
N ALA A 374 -1.24 45.44 -5.58
CA ALA A 374 -2.04 44.50 -6.34
C ALA A 374 -2.09 44.88 -7.83
N VAL A 375 -2.31 46.16 -8.13
CA VAL A 375 -2.30 46.67 -9.53
C VAL A 375 -0.92 46.52 -10.16
N LEU A 376 0.15 46.96 -9.52
CA LEU A 376 1.50 46.84 -10.06
C LEU A 376 1.89 45.37 -10.31
N ASN A 377 1.63 44.49 -9.35
CA ASN A 377 2.03 43.10 -9.50
C ASN A 377 1.17 42.35 -10.52
N ASN A 378 -0.15 42.48 -10.43
CA ASN A 378 -1.07 41.69 -11.26
C ASN A 378 -1.23 42.28 -12.66
N VAL A 379 -1.16 43.60 -12.83
CA VAL A 379 -1.41 44.26 -14.13
C VAL A 379 -0.11 44.58 -14.83
N LEU A 380 0.76 45.38 -14.20
CA LEU A 380 2.04 45.76 -14.81
C LEU A 380 2.93 44.51 -14.98
N GLY A 381 2.98 43.62 -13.99
CA GLY A 381 3.69 42.34 -14.11
C GLY A 381 3.21 41.49 -15.29
N THR A 382 1.89 41.35 -15.46
CA THR A 382 1.31 40.66 -16.63
C THR A 382 1.65 41.37 -17.93
N TRP A 383 1.56 42.71 -17.99
CA TRP A 383 1.87 43.47 -19.19
C TRP A 383 3.34 43.28 -19.62
N VAL A 384 4.29 43.38 -18.70
CA VAL A 384 5.73 43.25 -19.03
C VAL A 384 6.04 41.85 -19.57
N ILE A 385 5.58 40.79 -18.91
CA ILE A 385 5.86 39.42 -19.38
C ILE A 385 5.09 39.06 -20.66
N ALA A 386 3.84 39.52 -20.82
CA ALA A 386 3.06 39.28 -22.03
C ALA A 386 3.64 40.05 -23.23
N GLN A 387 4.04 41.31 -23.06
CA GLN A 387 4.69 42.09 -24.11
C GLN A 387 6.05 41.49 -24.49
N THR A 388 6.81 41.00 -23.51
CA THR A 388 8.06 40.28 -23.79
C THR A 388 7.78 38.99 -24.56
N SER A 389 6.71 38.27 -24.22
CA SER A 389 6.30 37.05 -24.92
C SER A 389 5.95 37.31 -26.38
N VAL A 390 5.21 38.39 -26.65
CA VAL A 390 4.95 38.86 -28.02
C VAL A 390 6.25 39.19 -28.75
N LYS A 391 7.12 40.00 -28.15
CA LYS A 391 8.37 40.47 -28.76
C LYS A 391 9.30 39.31 -29.18
N TYR A 392 9.30 38.22 -28.43
CA TYR A 392 10.16 37.06 -28.67
C TYR A 392 9.45 35.90 -29.37
N GLY A 393 8.19 36.07 -29.79
CA GLY A 393 7.46 35.09 -30.60
C GLY A 393 7.06 33.83 -29.84
N VAL A 394 6.65 33.96 -28.58
CA VAL A 394 6.05 32.84 -27.81
C VAL A 394 4.79 32.35 -28.52
N GLU A 395 4.70 31.04 -28.78
CA GLU A 395 3.58 30.41 -29.49
C GLU A 395 2.28 30.50 -28.66
N LYS A 396 2.37 30.30 -27.34
CA LYS A 396 1.22 30.37 -26.44
C LYS A 396 1.56 31.02 -25.11
N PHE A 397 0.81 32.07 -24.79
CA PHE A 397 0.80 32.68 -23.46
C PHE A 397 -0.52 32.34 -22.75
N VAL A 398 -0.43 31.83 -21.52
CA VAL A 398 -1.59 31.44 -20.70
C VAL A 398 -1.54 32.21 -19.38
N LEU A 399 -2.49 33.12 -19.18
CA LEU A 399 -2.70 33.81 -17.91
C LEU A 399 -3.58 32.98 -16.99
N ILE A 400 -3.14 32.72 -15.76
CA ILE A 400 -4.00 32.12 -14.74
C ILE A 400 -4.89 33.21 -14.14
N SER A 401 -6.21 33.07 -14.30
CA SER A 401 -7.20 34.00 -13.75
C SER A 401 -8.03 33.37 -12.60
N THR A 402 -9.07 34.07 -12.15
CA THR A 402 -9.91 33.71 -11.00
C THR A 402 -11.36 34.14 -11.24
N ASP A 403 -12.29 33.40 -10.63
CA ASP A 403 -13.72 33.75 -10.52
C ASP A 403 -14.00 35.21 -10.09
N LYS A 404 -13.15 35.77 -9.22
CA LYS A 404 -13.24 37.15 -8.72
C LYS A 404 -13.02 38.22 -9.80
N ALA A 405 -12.58 37.86 -11.00
CA ALA A 405 -12.39 38.78 -12.11
C ALA A 405 -13.69 39.01 -12.93
N VAL A 406 -14.71 38.15 -12.81
CA VAL A 406 -15.91 38.20 -13.66
C VAL A 406 -16.75 39.46 -13.41
N ASN A 407 -17.01 39.79 -12.15
CA ASN A 407 -17.68 41.02 -11.73
C ASN A 407 -17.04 41.53 -10.43
N PRO A 408 -15.87 42.17 -10.51
CA PRO A 408 -15.02 42.40 -9.34
C PRO A 408 -15.65 43.42 -8.38
N THR A 409 -15.78 43.03 -7.12
CA THR A 409 -16.26 43.89 -6.02
C THR A 409 -15.15 44.36 -5.09
N ASN A 410 -13.88 44.09 -5.44
CA ASN A 410 -12.69 44.39 -4.65
C ASN A 410 -11.48 44.67 -5.56
N VAL A 411 -10.48 45.37 -5.05
CA VAL A 411 -9.30 45.80 -5.85
C VAL A 411 -8.53 44.60 -6.38
N MET A 412 -8.38 43.54 -5.59
CA MET A 412 -7.67 42.34 -6.04
C MET A 412 -8.34 41.74 -7.29
N GLY A 413 -9.66 41.53 -7.25
CA GLY A 413 -10.45 41.05 -8.39
C GLY A 413 -10.38 41.99 -9.59
N ALA A 414 -10.48 43.31 -9.36
CA ALA A 414 -10.39 44.31 -10.41
C ALA A 414 -9.01 44.31 -11.10
N SER A 415 -7.93 44.16 -10.34
CA SER A 415 -6.58 44.04 -10.88
C SER A 415 -6.41 42.80 -11.76
N LYS A 416 -7.02 41.66 -11.39
CA LYS A 416 -7.00 40.44 -12.20
C LYS A 416 -7.81 40.59 -13.48
N ARG A 417 -8.97 41.25 -13.41
CA ARG A 417 -9.75 41.59 -14.61
C ARG A 417 -8.98 42.49 -15.56
N LEU A 418 -8.27 43.49 -15.05
CA LEU A 418 -7.44 44.35 -15.87
C LEU A 418 -6.26 43.59 -16.51
N ALA A 419 -5.68 42.62 -15.80
CA ALA A 419 -4.68 41.71 -16.36
C ALA A 419 -5.22 40.86 -17.52
N GLU A 420 -6.48 40.38 -17.45
CA GLU A 420 -7.15 39.71 -18.58
C GLU A 420 -7.28 40.64 -19.79
N MET A 421 -7.70 41.89 -19.56
CA MET A 421 -7.84 42.89 -20.62
C MET A 421 -6.49 43.23 -21.27
N VAL A 422 -5.39 43.26 -20.50
CA VAL A 422 -4.03 43.39 -21.04
C VAL A 422 -3.71 42.25 -22.00
N CYS A 423 -3.98 41.00 -21.61
CA CYS A 423 -3.75 39.85 -22.49
C CYS A 423 -4.62 39.90 -23.74
N GLN A 424 -5.89 40.28 -23.62
CA GLN A 424 -6.81 40.45 -24.76
C GLN A 424 -6.33 41.53 -25.73
N ALA A 425 -5.83 42.65 -25.21
CA ALA A 425 -5.31 43.75 -26.04
C ALA A 425 -4.01 43.38 -26.78
N LEU A 426 -3.22 42.47 -26.23
CA LEU A 426 -1.98 41.97 -26.84
C LEU A 426 -2.20 40.74 -27.73
N GLN A 427 -3.39 40.14 -27.71
CA GLN A 427 -3.73 39.02 -28.56
C GLN A 427 -3.87 39.51 -30.00
N TYR A 428 -2.92 39.13 -30.86
CA TYR A 428 -3.08 39.36 -32.30
C TYR A 428 -4.25 38.50 -32.83
N PRO A 429 -5.04 39.02 -33.78
CA PRO A 429 -6.06 38.24 -34.47
C PRO A 429 -5.48 37.07 -35.26
#